data_AF-A0A372RLQ7-F1
#
_entry.id   AF-A0A372RLQ7-F1
#
_cell.length_a   1.000
_cell.length_b   1.000
_cell.length_c   1.000
_cell.angle_alpha   90.00
_cell.angle_beta   90.00
_cell.angle_gamma   90.00
#
_symmetry.space_group_name_H-M   'P 1'
#
loop_
_entity.id
_entity.type
_entity.pdbx_description
1 polymer ?
#
loop_
_entity_poly.entity_id
_entity_poly.type
_entity_poly.pdbx_seq_one_letter_code
_entity_poly.pdbx_strand_id
1 'polypeptide(L)'
;MNELHIHFEFFHSGQGNWNWTSLIGPDKEILLQYFPVSKFISGLRGIDIENLWYEFYRLYKILRKSFHTDEEILEFEKDAKNWVRTFCCPTVSQMNSAAATPGLYRKDDVTLYMHVFAMHIPYFLRRLKEKGLSLRILDYFQRVV
;
A
#
# COMPACT_ATOMS: atom_id res chain seq x y z
N MET A 1 14.93 -1.83 -12.93
CA MET A 1 15.14 -0.69 -12.01
C MET A 1 15.83 0.49 -12.68
N ASN A 2 16.83 0.26 -13.55
CA ASN A 2 17.46 1.35 -14.33
C ASN A 2 16.46 2.19 -15.17
N GLU A 3 15.37 1.61 -15.66
CA GLU A 3 14.30 2.33 -16.39
C GLU A 3 13.45 3.25 -15.51
N LEU A 4 13.40 3.00 -14.20
CA LEU A 4 12.67 3.85 -13.23
C LEU A 4 13.59 4.89 -12.58
N HIS A 5 14.89 4.89 -12.91
CA HIS A 5 15.93 5.69 -12.25
C HIS A 5 15.99 5.52 -10.72
N ILE A 6 15.45 4.43 -10.17
CA ILE A 6 15.54 4.08 -8.74
C ILE A 6 16.76 3.17 -8.54
N HIS A 7 17.66 3.56 -7.64
CA HIS A 7 18.70 2.67 -7.13
C HIS A 7 18.14 1.85 -5.97
N PHE A 8 17.58 0.68 -6.25
CA PHE A 8 17.18 -0.27 -5.22
C PHE A 8 17.86 -1.62 -5.47
N GLU A 9 18.71 -2.03 -4.55
CA GLU A 9 19.42 -3.29 -4.62
C GLU A 9 19.54 -3.93 -3.25
N PHE A 10 19.55 -5.26 -3.24
CA PHE A 10 19.99 -6.06 -2.11
C PHE A 10 21.47 -6.34 -2.30
N PHE A 11 22.29 -6.03 -1.31
CA PHE A 11 23.74 -6.22 -1.37
C PHE A 11 24.27 -6.88 -0.10
N HIS A 12 25.34 -7.65 -0.25
CA HIS A 12 25.96 -8.35 0.86
C HIS A 12 26.95 -7.42 1.55
N SER A 13 26.66 -6.97 2.77
CA SER A 13 27.68 -6.34 3.61
C SER A 13 28.59 -7.44 4.13
N GLY A 14 29.91 -7.31 3.98
CA GLY A 14 30.90 -8.38 4.19
C GLY A 14 30.92 -9.12 5.55
N GLN A 15 29.96 -8.88 6.44
CA GLN A 15 29.76 -9.56 7.73
C GLN A 15 28.64 -10.61 7.73
N GLY A 16 28.17 -11.07 6.56
CA GLY A 16 27.13 -12.10 6.47
C GLY A 16 25.70 -11.58 6.50
N ASN A 17 25.52 -10.26 6.56
CA ASN A 17 24.22 -9.61 6.58
C ASN A 17 23.87 -9.07 5.19
N TRP A 18 22.71 -9.49 4.69
CA TRP A 18 22.05 -8.88 3.54
C TRP A 18 21.53 -7.49 3.94
N ASN A 19 21.97 -6.46 3.22
CA ASN A 19 21.46 -5.11 3.33
C ASN A 19 20.67 -4.74 2.06
N TRP A 20 19.90 -3.68 2.13
CA TRP A 20 19.15 -3.13 1.00
C TRP A 20 19.25 -1.62 0.96
N THR A 21 19.08 -1.04 -0.23
CA THR A 21 18.97 0.42 -0.36
C THR A 21 17.65 0.90 0.25
N SER A 22 17.69 1.94 1.09
CA SER A 22 16.48 2.51 1.70
C SER A 22 15.66 3.25 0.64
N LEU A 23 14.38 2.88 0.50
CA LEU A 23 13.41 3.57 -0.36
C LEU A 23 12.85 4.78 0.39
N ILE A 24 13.52 5.93 0.29
CA ILE A 24 13.10 7.16 0.97
C ILE A 24 12.67 8.20 -0.08
N GLY A 25 11.74 9.07 0.31
CA GLY A 25 11.43 10.26 -0.48
C GLY A 25 10.72 9.93 -1.79
N PRO A 26 11.10 10.52 -2.94
CA PRO A 26 10.43 10.30 -4.22
C PRO A 26 10.48 8.86 -4.73
N ASP A 27 11.54 8.11 -4.41
CA ASP A 27 11.79 6.78 -4.97
C ASP A 27 10.69 5.77 -4.59
N LYS A 28 10.12 5.90 -3.39
CA LYS A 28 9.00 5.05 -2.98
C LYS A 28 7.71 5.36 -3.75
N GLU A 29 7.49 6.62 -4.13
CA GLU A 29 6.32 6.98 -4.96
C GLU A 29 6.47 6.39 -6.37
N ILE A 30 7.67 6.46 -6.95
CA ILE A 30 7.96 5.87 -8.27
C ILE A 30 7.77 4.34 -8.22
N LEU A 31 8.22 3.69 -7.15
CA LEU A 31 8.06 2.25 -6.98
C LEU A 31 6.58 1.86 -6.85
N LEU A 32 5.80 2.55 -6.03
CA LEU A 32 4.36 2.29 -5.89
C LEU A 32 3.59 2.54 -7.19
N GLN A 33 4.04 3.49 -8.01
CA GLN A 33 3.34 3.89 -9.22
C GLN A 33 3.68 3.04 -10.46
N TYR A 34 4.92 2.55 -10.57
CA TYR A 34 5.41 1.99 -11.83
C TYR A 34 6.10 0.62 -11.71
N PHE A 35 6.27 0.08 -10.50
CA PHE A 35 6.95 -1.19 -10.35
C PHE A 35 6.09 -2.35 -10.89
N PRO A 36 6.56 -3.10 -11.90
CA PRO A 36 5.74 -4.09 -12.59
C PRO A 36 5.76 -5.42 -11.83
N VAL A 37 5.03 -5.50 -10.71
CA VAL A 37 5.00 -6.69 -9.83
C VAL A 37 4.66 -7.97 -10.61
N SER A 38 3.75 -7.89 -11.57
CA SER A 38 3.32 -9.02 -12.40
C SER A 38 4.43 -9.61 -13.28
N LYS A 39 5.53 -8.88 -13.53
CA LYS A 39 6.71 -9.43 -14.23
C LYS A 39 7.52 -10.37 -13.34
N PHE A 40 7.41 -10.24 -12.02
CA PHE A 40 8.19 -11.01 -11.04
C PHE A 40 7.36 -12.08 -10.33
N ILE A 41 6.05 -11.87 -10.21
CA ILE A 41 5.11 -12.84 -9.65
C ILE A 41 4.22 -13.35 -10.79
N SER A 42 4.37 -14.62 -11.14
CA SER A 42 3.65 -15.23 -12.26
C SER A 42 2.16 -15.42 -11.96
N GLY A 43 1.33 -15.34 -13.02
CA GLY A 43 -0.09 -15.67 -12.98
C GLY A 43 -0.97 -14.54 -12.44
N LEU A 44 -2.27 -14.83 -12.27
CA LEU A 44 -3.28 -13.85 -11.82
C LEU A 44 -2.90 -13.20 -10.48
N ARG A 45 -2.25 -13.95 -9.58
CA ARG A 45 -1.77 -13.44 -8.29
C ARG A 45 -0.84 -12.23 -8.46
N GLY A 46 0.07 -12.24 -9.44
CA GLY A 46 0.96 -11.11 -9.66
C GLY A 46 0.23 -9.86 -10.13
N ILE A 47 -0.76 -10.03 -11.02
CA ILE A 47 -1.62 -8.95 -11.51
C ILE A 47 -2.45 -8.38 -10.36
N ASP A 48 -3.02 -9.23 -9.50
CA ASP A 48 -3.81 -8.79 -8.35
C ASP A 48 -2.99 -8.02 -7.33
N ILE A 49 -1.74 -8.45 -7.07
CA ILE A 49 -0.83 -7.71 -6.18
C ILE A 49 -0.43 -6.37 -6.80
N GLU A 50 -0.17 -6.32 -8.11
CA GLU A 50 0.13 -5.07 -8.80
C GLU A 50 -1.03 -4.08 -8.71
N ASN A 51 -2.26 -4.55 -8.94
CA ASN A 51 -3.46 -3.73 -8.76
C ASN A 51 -3.62 -3.26 -7.31
N LEU A 52 -3.30 -4.12 -6.33
CA LEU A 52 -3.33 -3.74 -4.92
C LEU A 52 -2.35 -2.60 -4.59
N TRP A 53 -1.20 -2.55 -5.27
CA TRP A 53 -0.22 -1.46 -5.15
C TRP A 53 -0.74 -0.17 -5.79
N TYR A 54 -1.34 -0.25 -6.98
CA TYR A 54 -1.93 0.90 -7.65
C TYR A 54 -3.09 1.50 -6.84
N GLU A 55 -3.93 0.66 -6.23
CA GLU A 55 -5.01 1.10 -5.35
C GLU A 55 -4.45 1.80 -4.09
N PHE A 56 -3.38 1.26 -3.49
CA PHE A 56 -2.70 1.93 -2.38
C PHE A 56 -2.13 3.28 -2.80
N TYR A 57 -1.48 3.35 -3.97
CA TYR A 57 -0.94 4.61 -4.50
C TYR A 57 -2.06 5.64 -4.72
N ARG A 58 -3.21 5.25 -5.29
CA ARG A 58 -4.37 6.15 -5.44
C ARG A 58 -4.80 6.72 -4.09
N LEU A 59 -4.99 5.86 -3.09
CA LEU A 59 -5.40 6.28 -1.74
C LEU A 59 -4.35 7.20 -1.10
N TYR A 60 -3.07 6.89 -1.28
CA TYR A 60 -1.97 7.74 -0.84
C TYR A 60 -2.02 9.14 -1.47
N LYS A 61 -2.29 9.25 -2.78
CA LYS A 61 -2.43 10.54 -3.48
C LYS A 61 -3.63 11.34 -2.98
N ILE A 62 -4.75 10.70 -2.65
CA ILE A 62 -5.88 11.35 -2.00
C ILE A 62 -5.43 11.92 -0.66
N LEU A 63 -4.76 11.13 0.18
CA LEU A 63 -4.29 11.57 1.49
C LEU A 63 -3.37 12.80 1.43
N ARG A 64 -2.57 12.94 0.36
CA ARG A 64 -1.65 14.06 0.15
C ARG A 64 -2.32 15.38 -0.24
N LYS A 65 -3.62 15.39 -0.56
CA LYS A 65 -4.34 16.64 -0.84
C LYS A 65 -4.33 17.54 0.40
N SER A 66 -4.26 18.85 0.18
CA SER A 66 -4.26 19.82 1.28
C SER A 66 -5.61 19.87 2.01
N PHE A 67 -6.72 19.68 1.31
CA PHE A 67 -8.05 19.69 1.88
C PHE A 67 -8.90 18.61 1.23
N HIS A 68 -9.89 18.12 1.96
CA HIS A 68 -10.79 17.06 1.53
C HIS A 68 -12.24 17.46 1.76
N THR A 69 -13.12 17.16 0.81
CA THR A 69 -14.57 17.28 1.01
C THR A 69 -15.13 16.11 1.83
N ASP A 70 -16.39 16.18 2.28
CA ASP A 70 -16.99 15.05 3.00
C ASP A 70 -17.12 13.81 2.10
N GLU A 71 -17.43 14.02 0.83
CA GLU A 71 -17.53 12.99 -0.20
C GLU A 71 -16.18 12.30 -0.41
N GLU A 72 -15.10 13.07 -0.55
CA GLU A 72 -13.74 12.52 -0.69
C GLU A 72 -13.32 11.72 0.54
N ILE A 73 -13.65 12.19 1.75
CA ILE A 73 -13.35 11.46 2.99
C ILE A 73 -14.16 10.17 3.09
N LEU A 74 -15.44 10.20 2.72
CA LEU A 74 -16.31 9.02 2.72
C LEU A 74 -15.84 7.97 1.71
N GLU A 75 -15.49 8.40 0.50
CA GLU A 75 -14.94 7.54 -0.54
C GLU A 75 -13.61 6.93 -0.11
N PHE A 76 -12.69 7.74 0.43
CA PHE A 76 -11.42 7.27 0.98
C PHE A 76 -11.63 6.21 2.08
N GLU A 77 -12.55 6.42 3.02
CA GLU A 77 -12.84 5.45 4.07
C GLU A 77 -13.31 4.10 3.52
N LYS A 78 -14.24 4.14 2.57
CA LYS A 78 -14.79 2.95 1.91
C LYS A 78 -13.69 2.19 1.17
N ASP A 79 -12.89 2.91 0.39
CA ASP A 79 -11.86 2.32 -0.45
C ASP A 79 -10.68 1.81 0.37
N ALA A 80 -10.25 2.51 1.42
CA ALA A 80 -9.18 2.04 2.30
C ALA A 80 -9.59 0.75 3.04
N LYS A 81 -10.85 0.64 3.48
CA LYS A 81 -11.37 -0.59 4.07
C LYS A 81 -11.46 -1.72 3.04
N ASN A 82 -11.89 -1.43 1.81
CA ASN A 82 -11.91 -2.40 0.73
C ASN A 82 -10.50 -2.86 0.33
N TRP A 83 -9.53 -1.96 0.32
CA TRP A 83 -8.14 -2.27 0.07
C TRP A 83 -7.57 -3.27 1.09
N VAL A 84 -7.81 -3.07 2.39
CA VAL A 84 -7.43 -4.04 3.43
C VAL A 84 -8.17 -5.39 3.25
N ARG A 85 -9.44 -5.36 2.85
CA ARG A 85 -10.21 -6.60 2.56
C ARG A 85 -9.63 -7.37 1.38
N THR A 86 -9.26 -6.68 0.30
CA THR A 86 -8.60 -7.27 -0.88
C THR A 86 -7.24 -7.83 -0.52
N PHE A 87 -6.45 -7.11 0.28
CA PHE A 87 -5.18 -7.61 0.82
C PHE A 87 -5.38 -8.95 1.55
N CYS A 88 -6.41 -9.05 2.38
CA CYS A 88 -6.74 -10.25 3.15
C CYS A 88 -7.62 -11.27 2.38
N CYS A 89 -7.75 -11.16 1.06
CA CYS A 89 -8.64 -12.04 0.29
C CYS A 89 -8.24 -13.50 0.54
N PRO A 90 -9.14 -14.35 1.06
CA PRO A 90 -8.81 -15.72 1.42
C PRO A 90 -8.60 -16.57 0.17
N THR A 91 -7.81 -17.63 0.31
CA THR A 91 -7.73 -18.69 -0.70
C THR A 91 -9.10 -19.30 -0.91
N VAL A 92 -9.61 -19.23 -2.14
CA VAL A 92 -10.87 -19.87 -2.53
C VAL A 92 -10.53 -21.27 -3.03
N SER A 93 -10.71 -22.27 -2.18
CA SER A 93 -10.76 -23.67 -2.62
C SER A 93 -12.17 -23.95 -3.15
N GLN A 94 -12.30 -24.19 -4.45
CA GLN A 94 -13.54 -24.75 -4.98
C GLN A 94 -13.67 -26.20 -4.47
N MET A 95 -14.77 -26.52 -3.79
CA MET A 95 -15.09 -27.92 -3.51
C MET A 95 -15.23 -28.64 -4.86
N ASN A 96 -14.43 -29.70 -5.06
CA ASN A 96 -14.40 -30.60 -6.22
C ASN A 96 -13.49 -30.21 -7.40
N SER A 97 -12.59 -29.23 -7.27
CA SER A 97 -11.50 -29.04 -8.24
C SER A 97 -10.14 -29.01 -7.54
N ALA A 98 -9.12 -29.60 -8.17
CA ALA A 98 -7.74 -29.61 -7.66
C ALA A 98 -7.07 -28.21 -7.68
N ALA A 99 -7.78 -27.18 -8.15
CA ALA A 99 -7.29 -25.82 -8.32
C ALA A 99 -7.86 -24.92 -7.22
N ALA A 100 -7.09 -24.70 -6.16
CA ALA A 100 -7.37 -23.62 -5.21
C ALA A 100 -6.78 -22.31 -5.78
N THR A 101 -7.58 -21.24 -5.82
CA THR A 101 -7.05 -19.90 -6.14
C THR A 101 -6.44 -19.32 -4.87
N PRO A 102 -5.11 -19.16 -4.77
CA PRO A 102 -4.48 -18.66 -3.56
C PRO A 102 -4.93 -17.23 -3.26
N GLY A 103 -5.18 -16.94 -1.99
CA GLY A 103 -5.36 -15.58 -1.52
C GLY A 103 -4.10 -14.72 -1.70
N LEU A 104 -4.22 -13.41 -1.51
CA LEU A 104 -3.08 -12.50 -1.66
C LEU A 104 -2.14 -12.58 -0.45
N TYR A 105 -2.68 -12.24 0.73
CA TYR A 105 -1.98 -12.22 2.02
C TYR A 105 -2.88 -12.70 3.16
N ARG A 106 -2.29 -13.05 4.31
CA ARG A 106 -3.04 -13.50 5.49
C ARG A 106 -3.54 -12.28 6.28
N LYS A 107 -4.59 -12.50 7.06
CA LYS A 107 -5.07 -11.49 8.03
C LYS A 107 -4.00 -11.11 9.06
N ASP A 108 -3.16 -12.07 9.44
CA ASP A 108 -2.05 -11.87 10.38
C ASP A 108 -0.95 -10.95 9.81
N ASP A 109 -0.89 -10.78 8.47
CA ASP A 109 0.08 -9.92 7.79
C ASP A 109 -0.35 -8.44 7.77
N VAL A 110 -1.54 -8.12 8.28
CA VAL A 110 -2.02 -6.74 8.38
C VAL A 110 -1.20 -5.99 9.43
N THR A 111 -0.44 -5.00 8.97
CA THR A 111 0.39 -4.20 9.85
C THR A 111 -0.43 -3.16 10.63
N LEU A 112 0.13 -2.68 11.75
CA LEU A 112 -0.44 -1.56 12.51
C LEU A 112 -0.70 -0.34 11.62
N TYR A 113 0.18 -0.09 10.65
CA TYR A 113 0.03 1.03 9.71
C TYR A 113 -1.17 0.88 8.80
N MET A 114 -1.44 -0.32 8.27
CA MET A 114 -2.65 -0.59 7.49
C MET A 114 -3.91 -0.40 8.33
N HIS A 115 -3.89 -0.87 9.59
CA HIS A 115 -5.00 -0.66 10.51
C HIS A 115 -5.28 0.83 10.74
N VAL A 116 -4.24 1.61 11.08
CA VAL A 116 -4.37 3.06 11.28
C VAL A 116 -4.86 3.75 10.02
N PHE A 117 -4.32 3.37 8.86
CA PHE A 117 -4.68 3.92 7.57
C PHE A 117 -6.16 3.75 7.24
N ALA A 118 -6.71 2.54 7.40
CA ALA A 118 -8.10 2.27 7.05
C ALA A 118 -9.13 2.67 8.12
N MET A 119 -8.73 2.68 9.40
CA MET A 119 -9.66 2.87 10.51
C MET A 119 -9.62 4.26 11.14
N HIS A 120 -8.43 4.87 11.25
CA HIS A 120 -8.25 6.10 12.04
C HIS A 120 -8.03 7.34 11.16
N ILE A 121 -7.36 7.22 10.02
CA ILE A 121 -7.14 8.35 9.10
C ILE A 121 -8.45 9.02 8.66
N PRO A 122 -9.53 8.31 8.26
CA PRO A 122 -10.77 8.98 7.86
C PRO A 122 -11.38 9.81 8.99
N TYR A 123 -11.31 9.31 10.22
CA TYR A 123 -11.74 10.06 11.40
C TYR A 123 -10.89 11.32 11.61
N PHE A 124 -9.56 11.23 11.46
CA PHE A 124 -8.69 12.39 11.56
C PHE A 124 -8.95 13.42 10.46
N LEU A 125 -9.19 13.00 9.22
CA LEU A 125 -9.56 13.90 8.13
C LEU A 125 -10.81 14.71 8.46
N ARG A 126 -11.87 14.07 9.00
CA ARG A 126 -13.07 14.77 9.46
C ARG A 126 -12.76 15.81 10.53
N ARG A 127 -11.98 15.43 11.55
CA ARG A 127 -11.59 16.34 12.66
C ARG A 127 -10.73 17.52 12.21
N LEU A 128 -9.85 17.30 11.24
CA LEU A 128 -9.00 18.35 10.69
C LEU A 128 -9.84 19.32 9.86
N LYS A 129 -10.73 18.80 9.01
CA LYS A 129 -11.68 19.60 8.23
C LYS A 129 -12.55 20.49 9.13
N GLU A 130 -13.14 19.94 10.20
CA GLU A 130 -13.93 20.70 11.19
C GLU A 130 -13.17 21.91 11.76
N LYS A 131 -11.83 21.82 11.84
CA LYS A 131 -10.95 22.87 12.36
C LYS A 131 -10.35 23.76 11.28
N GLY A 132 -10.71 23.57 10.00
CA GLY A 132 -10.08 24.25 8.86
C GLY A 132 -8.60 23.89 8.70
N LEU A 133 -8.17 22.73 9.21
CA LEU A 133 -6.81 22.24 9.17
C LEU A 133 -6.65 21.15 8.10
N SER A 134 -5.41 20.97 7.66
CA SER A 134 -5.03 19.92 6.74
C SER A 134 -4.22 18.83 7.43
N LEU A 135 -4.32 17.60 6.92
CA LEU A 135 -3.40 16.55 7.32
C LEU A 135 -2.04 16.84 6.68
N ARG A 136 -1.19 17.58 7.39
CA ARG A 136 0.23 17.62 7.08
C ARG A 136 0.79 16.29 7.52
N ILE A 137 0.82 15.32 6.60
CA ILE A 137 1.31 13.97 6.84
C ILE A 137 2.69 14.07 7.49
N LEU A 138 2.70 13.93 8.81
CA LEU A 138 3.76 13.45 9.68
C LEU A 138 5.02 13.06 8.87
N ASP A 139 6.03 13.93 8.84
CA ASP A 139 7.39 13.61 8.36
C ASP A 139 7.95 12.33 9.02
N TYR A 140 7.33 11.86 10.11
CA TYR A 140 7.65 10.63 10.83
C TYR A 140 7.00 9.36 10.27
N PHE A 141 5.78 9.39 9.75
CA PHE A 141 5.18 8.20 9.11
C PHE A 141 5.92 7.84 7.80
N GLN A 142 6.64 8.82 7.23
CA GLN A 142 7.45 8.67 6.03
C GLN A 142 8.79 7.95 6.24
N ARG A 143 9.21 7.72 7.50
CA ARG A 143 10.48 7.04 7.83
C ARG A 143 10.35 5.52 7.98
N VAL A 144 9.12 4.99 8.00
CA VAL A 144 8.86 3.59 8.41
C VAL A 144 8.00 2.82 7.39
N VAL A 145 7.59 3.47 6.30
CA VAL A 145 7.01 2.83 5.11
C VAL A 145 7.86 3.16 3.90
#